data_AF-A0A1J3CJX5-F1
#
_entry.id   AF-A0A1J3CJX5-F1
#
_cell.length_a   1.000
_cell.length_b   1.000
_cell.length_c   1.000
_cell.angle_alpha   90.00
_cell.angle_beta   90.00
_cell.angle_gamma   90.00
#
_symmetry.space_group_name_H-M   'P 1'
#
loop_
_entity.id
_entity.type
_entity.pdbx_description
1 polymer ?
#
loop_
_entity_poly.entity_id
_entity_poly.type
_entity_poly.pdbx_seq_one_letter_code
_entity_poly.pdbx_strand_id
1 'polypeptide(L)'
;SHCNKKLIGAKYFINGFLAENESFNYKESLDFISPRDLNGHGTHVATIAGGSYVPNISYKGLAGGTVSGGVPRARIAMYKGCWYLDDLDMTTCSSADILKAMDEAIHD
;
A
#
# COMPACT_ATOMS: atom_id res chain seq x y z
N SER A 1 5.90 -6.08 -14.02
CA SER A 1 4.82 -5.08 -13.85
C SER A 1 3.48 -5.81 -13.78
N HIS A 2 2.65 -5.52 -12.77
CA HIS A 2 1.32 -6.15 -12.59
C HIS A 2 0.17 -5.13 -12.54
N CYS A 3 0.41 -3.93 -13.09
CA CYS A 3 -0.62 -2.91 -13.23
C CYS A 3 -1.66 -3.32 -14.28
N ASN A 4 -2.86 -2.75 -14.17
CA ASN A 4 -3.97 -2.95 -15.10
C ASN A 4 -4.75 -1.64 -15.27
N LYS A 5 -5.95 -1.69 -15.86
CA LYS A 5 -6.77 -0.48 -16.04
C LYS A 5 -7.30 0.08 -14.71
N LYS A 6 -7.29 -0.65 -13.60
CA LYS A 6 -7.73 -0.15 -12.28
C LYS A 6 -6.57 0.42 -11.48
N LEU A 7 -5.57 -0.42 -11.20
CA LEU A 7 -4.29 -0.06 -10.60
C LEU A 7 -3.33 0.30 -11.72
N ILE A 8 -3.21 1.59 -12.03
CA ILE A 8 -2.51 2.09 -13.23
C ILE A 8 -1.03 2.36 -13.00
N GLY A 9 -0.62 2.52 -11.74
CA GLY A 9 0.76 2.76 -11.33
C GLY A 9 1.03 2.18 -9.96
N ALA A 10 2.25 1.70 -9.74
CA ALA A 10 2.67 1.16 -8.46
C ALA A 10 4.18 1.38 -8.29
N LYS A 11 4.56 2.20 -7.32
CA LYS A 11 5.94 2.54 -6.95
C LYS A 11 6.13 2.33 -5.44
N TYR A 12 7.39 2.18 -5.01
CA TYR A 12 7.75 2.07 -3.60
C TYR A 12 9.02 2.87 -3.31
N PHE A 13 9.17 3.32 -2.07
CA PHE A 13 10.27 4.14 -1.59
C PHE A 13 10.69 3.61 -0.21
N ILE A 14 11.98 3.29 -0.06
CA ILE A 14 12.51 2.60 1.14
C ILE A 14 13.83 3.21 1.63
N ASN A 15 14.38 4.18 0.90
CA ASN A 15 15.74 4.65 1.19
C ASN A 15 15.81 5.37 2.53
N GLY A 16 14.79 6.17 2.87
CA GLY A 16 14.68 6.81 4.18
C GLY A 16 14.54 5.77 5.30
N PHE A 17 13.70 4.77 5.10
CA PHE A 17 13.49 3.69 6.05
C PHE A 17 14.77 2.88 6.32
N LEU A 18 15.53 2.51 5.28
CA LEU A 18 16.81 1.79 5.45
C LEU A 18 17.86 2.64 6.17
N ALA A 19 17.87 3.96 5.94
CA ALA A 19 18.78 4.87 6.64
C ALA A 19 18.43 5.02 8.14
N GLU A 20 17.15 4.93 8.48
CA GLU A 20 16.67 4.98 9.88
C GLU A 20 16.78 3.61 10.59
N ASN A 21 16.84 2.51 9.83
CA ASN A 21 16.81 1.14 10.33
C ASN A 21 17.95 0.32 9.70
N GLU A 22 19.20 0.66 9.99
CA GLU A 22 20.40 0.05 9.36
C GLU A 22 20.50 -1.48 9.56
N SER A 23 19.91 -2.01 10.64
CA SER A 23 19.87 -3.45 10.93
C SER A 23 18.78 -4.21 10.15
N PHE A 24 17.93 -3.51 9.38
CA PHE A 24 16.84 -4.13 8.64
C PHE A 24 17.38 -5.00 7.50
N ASN A 25 17.19 -6.31 7.62
CA ASN A 25 17.55 -7.26 6.57
C ASN A 25 16.37 -7.48 5.62
N TYR A 26 16.35 -6.74 4.52
CA TYR A 26 15.30 -6.84 3.50
C TYR A 26 15.17 -8.23 2.84
N LYS A 27 16.17 -9.12 2.97
CA LYS A 27 16.08 -10.51 2.46
C LYS A 27 15.36 -11.45 3.41
N GLU A 28 15.36 -11.13 4.70
CA GLU A 28 14.73 -11.92 5.76
C GLU A 28 13.42 -11.31 6.24
N SER A 29 13.12 -10.07 5.81
CA SER A 29 11.87 -9.42 6.17
C SER A 29 10.65 -10.13 5.60
N LEU A 30 9.55 -10.11 6.37
CA LEU A 30 8.25 -10.56 5.89
C LEU A 30 7.68 -9.62 4.81
N ASP A 31 8.15 -8.37 4.76
CA ASP A 31 7.64 -7.39 3.80
C ASP A 31 8.19 -7.62 2.38
N PHE A 32 7.43 -7.15 1.40
CA PHE A 32 7.80 -7.27 0.00
C PHE A 32 8.56 -6.02 -0.41
N ILE A 33 9.82 -6.17 -0.85
CA ILE A 33 10.61 -5.11 -1.49
C ILE A 33 10.08 -4.83 -2.90
N SER A 34 8.87 -4.27 -2.91
CA SER A 34 8.02 -3.98 -4.05
C SER A 34 6.86 -3.11 -3.57
N PRO A 35 6.01 -2.59 -4.46
CA PRO A 35 4.79 -1.88 -4.07
C PRO A 35 3.70 -2.75 -3.44
N ARG A 36 3.93 -4.07 -3.26
CA ARG A 36 2.95 -4.98 -2.65
C ARG A 36 2.79 -4.66 -1.17
N ASP A 37 1.54 -4.62 -0.74
CA ASP A 37 1.14 -4.36 0.64
C ASP A 37 1.18 -5.67 1.46
N LEU A 38 2.00 -5.70 2.52
CA LEU A 38 2.00 -6.75 3.54
C LEU A 38 1.00 -6.43 4.66
N ASN A 39 0.98 -5.18 5.13
CA ASN A 39 0.23 -4.74 6.30
C ASN A 39 -1.29 -4.77 6.08
N GLY A 40 -1.74 -4.39 4.89
CA GLY A 40 -3.15 -4.32 4.51
C GLY A 40 -3.78 -2.93 4.66
N HIS A 41 -3.17 -2.00 5.40
CA HIS A 41 -3.67 -0.63 5.57
C HIS A 41 -3.81 0.08 4.21
N GLY A 42 -2.80 -0.01 3.34
CA GLY A 42 -2.85 0.62 2.01
C GLY A 42 -3.95 0.05 1.13
N THR A 43 -4.12 -1.28 1.13
CA THR A 43 -5.17 -1.99 0.41
C THR A 43 -6.57 -1.58 0.91
N HIS A 44 -6.75 -1.49 2.23
CA HIS A 44 -8.01 -1.09 2.84
C HIS A 44 -8.39 0.34 2.46
N VAL A 45 -7.47 1.30 2.59
CA VAL A 45 -7.69 2.70 2.22
C VAL A 45 -7.98 2.85 0.73
N ALA A 46 -7.19 2.21 -0.14
CA ALA A 46 -7.37 2.28 -1.58
C ALA A 46 -8.75 1.71 -2.00
N THR A 47 -9.21 0.64 -1.33
CA THR A 47 -10.52 0.04 -1.55
C THR A 47 -11.66 0.98 -1.12
N ILE A 48 -11.52 1.68 0.01
CA ILE A 48 -12.51 2.66 0.46
C ILE A 48 -12.59 3.86 -0.49
N ALA A 49 -11.45 4.40 -0.93
CA ALA A 49 -11.43 5.58 -1.79
C ALA A 49 -11.98 5.26 -3.19
N GLY A 50 -11.51 4.17 -3.78
CA GLY A 50 -11.74 3.87 -5.18
C GLY A 50 -11.85 2.38 -5.49
N GLY A 51 -12.25 1.50 -4.58
CA GLY A 51 -12.46 0.09 -4.88
C GLY A 51 -13.52 -0.14 -5.98
N SER A 52 -13.28 -1.10 -6.87
CA SER A 52 -14.31 -1.56 -7.83
C SER A 52 -15.48 -2.23 -7.11
N TYR A 53 -16.61 -2.37 -7.80
CA TYR A 53 -17.72 -3.16 -7.27
C TYR A 53 -17.31 -4.64 -7.13
N VAL A 54 -17.44 -5.18 -5.93
CA VAL A 54 -17.21 -6.60 -5.65
C VAL A 54 -18.42 -7.13 -4.89
N PRO A 55 -19.26 -8.00 -5.50
CA PRO A 55 -20.44 -8.54 -4.83
C PRO A 55 -20.08 -9.68 -3.87
N ASN A 56 -21.03 -10.05 -3.01
CA ASN A 56 -21.00 -11.26 -2.17
C ASN A 56 -19.79 -11.35 -1.23
N ILE A 57 -19.45 -10.24 -0.59
CA ILE A 57 -18.36 -10.16 0.38
C ILE A 57 -18.89 -9.81 1.77
N SER A 58 -18.19 -10.34 2.77
CA SER A 58 -18.46 -10.12 4.19
C SER A 58 -17.17 -10.33 4.98
N TYR A 59 -17.10 -9.75 6.17
CA TYR A 59 -16.05 -10.08 7.13
C TYR A 59 -16.59 -11.09 8.13
N LYS A 60 -16.23 -12.37 7.97
CA LYS A 60 -16.72 -13.47 8.83
C LYS A 60 -18.26 -13.48 8.98
N GLY A 61 -18.99 -13.14 7.91
CA GLY A 61 -20.46 -13.03 7.90
C GLY A 61 -21.03 -11.66 8.29
N LEU A 62 -20.21 -10.74 8.76
CA LEU A 62 -20.62 -9.36 9.08
C LEU A 62 -20.56 -8.45 7.84
N ALA A 63 -21.45 -7.45 7.82
CA ALA A 63 -21.53 -6.44 6.75
C ALA A 63 -21.62 -7.04 5.33
N GLY A 64 -22.46 -8.06 5.18
CA GLY A 64 -22.66 -8.73 3.90
C GLY A 64 -23.25 -7.81 2.83
N GLY A 65 -22.65 -7.80 1.64
CA GLY A 65 -23.16 -7.00 0.53
C GLY A 65 -22.17 -6.87 -0.63
N THR A 66 -22.30 -5.78 -1.37
CA THR A 66 -21.35 -5.37 -2.41
C THR A 66 -20.47 -4.24 -1.87
N VAL A 67 -19.16 -4.43 -1.81
CA VAL A 67 -18.24 -3.32 -1.51
C VAL A 67 -18.02 -2.51 -2.77
N SER A 68 -17.94 -1.20 -2.60
CA SER A 68 -17.50 -0.23 -3.59
C SER A 68 -16.77 0.90 -2.90
N GLY A 69 -15.78 1.49 -3.55
CA GLY A 69 -15.18 2.74 -3.07
C GLY A 69 -16.13 3.94 -3.24
N GLY A 70 -15.74 5.09 -2.70
CA GLY A 70 -16.45 6.35 -2.91
C GLY A 70 -16.53 6.75 -4.39
N VAL A 71 -15.48 6.47 -5.16
CA VAL A 71 -15.45 6.66 -6.63
C VAL A 71 -15.01 5.37 -7.33
N PRO A 72 -15.93 4.41 -7.58
CA PRO A 72 -15.56 3.06 -8.03
C PRO A 72 -14.86 2.97 -9.38
N ARG A 73 -14.99 4.01 -10.22
CA ARG A 73 -14.33 4.10 -11.54
C ARG A 73 -13.03 4.88 -11.53
N ALA A 74 -12.63 5.47 -10.39
CA ALA A 74 -11.34 6.14 -10.27
C ALA A 74 -10.20 5.16 -10.56
N ARG A 75 -9.12 5.68 -11.14
CA ARG A 75 -7.86 4.95 -11.29
C ARG A 75 -7.08 5.08 -9.98
N ILE A 76 -6.32 4.05 -9.63
CA ILE A 76 -5.48 4.04 -8.43
C ILE A 76 -4.03 3.99 -8.89
N ALA A 77 -3.21 4.88 -8.36
CA ALA A 77 -1.75 4.81 -8.42
C ALA A 77 -1.24 4.65 -6.98
N MET A 78 -0.44 3.61 -6.74
CA MET A 78 0.05 3.27 -5.40
C MET A 78 1.49 3.73 -5.22
N TYR A 79 1.76 4.40 -4.10
CA TYR A 79 3.09 4.86 -3.71
C TYR A 79 3.33 4.36 -2.28
N LYS A 80 4.02 3.21 -2.15
CA LYS A 80 4.32 2.61 -0.85
C LYS A 80 5.55 3.28 -0.23
N GLY A 81 5.39 3.91 0.93
CA GLY A 81 6.47 4.51 1.72
C GLY A 81 6.53 4.02 3.17
N CYS A 82 5.77 2.97 3.50
CA CYS A 82 5.70 2.37 4.82
C CYS A 82 6.12 0.91 4.75
N TRP A 83 6.81 0.45 5.79
CA TRP A 83 7.48 -0.84 5.84
C TRP A 83 7.26 -1.51 7.18
N TYR A 84 7.11 -2.83 7.16
CA TYR A 84 6.95 -3.62 8.37
C TYR A 84 8.32 -3.94 8.99
N LEU A 85 8.46 -3.69 10.31
CA LEU A 85 9.60 -4.04 11.13
C LEU A 85 9.27 -5.31 11.91
N ASP A 86 9.89 -6.42 11.51
CA ASP A 86 9.59 -7.75 12.04
C ASP A 86 9.87 -7.86 13.54
N ASP A 87 10.99 -7.29 14.01
CA ASP A 87 11.41 -7.34 15.42
C ASP A 87 10.45 -6.59 16.37
N LEU A 88 9.71 -5.62 15.84
CA LEU A 88 8.83 -4.75 16.61
C LEU A 88 7.33 -5.02 16.33
N ASP A 89 7.02 -5.97 15.45
CA ASP A 89 5.68 -6.27 14.97
C ASP A 89 4.87 -5.00 14.63
N MET A 90 5.51 -4.06 13.91
CA MET A 90 4.88 -2.77 13.59
C MET A 90 5.23 -2.29 12.19
N THR A 91 4.35 -1.48 11.61
CA THR A 91 4.63 -0.78 10.35
C THR A 91 4.96 0.67 10.64
N THR A 92 6.09 1.13 10.11
CA THR A 92 6.55 2.51 10.23
C THR A 92 6.81 3.10 8.85
N CYS A 93 6.89 4.42 8.77
CA CYS A 93 7.15 5.13 7.52
C CYS A 93 8.18 6.21 7.79
N SER A 94 9.29 6.21 7.04
CA SER A 94 10.23 7.32 7.08
C SER A 94 9.58 8.56 6.49
N SER A 95 9.74 9.71 7.15
CA SER A 95 9.25 10.98 6.62
C SER A 95 9.88 11.31 5.26
N ALA A 96 11.13 10.89 5.02
CA ALA A 96 11.81 11.10 3.75
C ALA A 96 11.17 10.27 2.62
N ASP A 97 10.82 9.01 2.88
CA ASP A 97 10.16 8.16 1.88
C ASP A 97 8.72 8.63 1.59
N ILE A 98 7.99 9.11 2.60
CA ILE A 98 6.66 9.71 2.40
C ILE A 98 6.76 10.98 1.56
N LEU A 99 7.70 11.88 1.85
CA LEU A 99 7.90 13.08 1.04
C LEU A 99 8.31 12.73 -0.39
N LYS A 100 9.19 11.75 -0.59
CA LYS A 100 9.57 11.33 -1.94
C LYS A 100 8.41 10.67 -2.69
N ALA A 101 7.56 9.90 -2.01
CA ALA A 101 6.35 9.33 -2.58
C ALA A 101 5.37 10.41 -3.05
N MET A 102 5.17 11.46 -2.24
CA MET A 102 4.33 12.60 -2.60
C MET A 102 4.91 13.40 -3.77
N ASP A 103 6.20 13.69 -3.74
CA ASP A 103 6.92 14.37 -4.83
C ASP A 103 6.78 13.60 -6.15
N GLU A 104 6.99 12.28 -6.13
CA GLU A 104 6.82 11.45 -7.32
C GLU A 104 5.36 11.44 -7.81
N ALA A 105 4.38 11.38 -6.90
CA ALA A 105 2.97 11.39 -7.25
C ALA A 105 2.51 12.71 -7.89
N ILE A 106 3.19 13.84 -7.62
CA ILE A 106 2.92 15.13 -8.26
C ILE A 106 3.47 15.16 -9.70
N HIS A 107 4.54 14.41 -9.98
CA HIS A 107 5.20 14.39 -11.28
C HIS A 107 4.64 13.33 -12.25
N ASP A 108 3.83 12.39 -11.76
CA ASP A 108 3.12 11.37 -12.55
C ASP A 108 1.80 11.88 -13.15
#